data_AF-A0A9D2RNK0-F1
#
_entry.id   AF-A0A9D2RNK0-F1
#
_cell.length_a   1.000
_cell.length_b   1.000
_cell.length_c   1.000
_cell.angle_alpha   90.00
_cell.angle_beta   90.00
_cell.angle_gamma   90.00
#
_symmetry.space_group_name_H-M   'P 1'
#
loop_
_entity.id
_entity.type
_entity.pdbx_description
1 polymer ?
#
loop_
_entity_poly.entity_id
_entity_poly.type
_entity_poly.pdbx_seq_one_letter_code
_entity_poly.pdbx_strand_id
1 'polypeptide(L)'
;MSIARLWAGHPAPDLDESSVERRSHIKETVQHESRVRGIRIDRLTPADLADELERVASLGAGSLPHLRALWRKATARAIALRHIAIDPAIGLPLPKPASAPANRVYKNGARRPLNNSLTDAQLVTLREEVKVRHPQQRLDVGDLIILGSYTGLRINEANSLRWEDVHLGDERSFLIVEGQVYGSGTDRRWEPLLKRESSRRMVPLPPAAVELLQARKERAAAARRGAKASDPALRFVFPTQSGGVPDTVTARKAVRRKLDRAGFPWATFHTLRRTVERQLMDASVDPRVIMAVMGHDPATSWASYVDHKSVDVDVAARALA
;
A
#
# COMPACT_ATOMS: atom_id res chain seq x y z
N MET A 1 17.10 31.17 -0.16
CA MET A 1 16.47 30.01 -0.83
C MET A 1 15.02 29.92 -0.37
N SER A 2 14.02 29.69 -1.22
CA SER A 2 12.61 29.55 -0.79
C SER A 2 12.28 28.11 -0.39
N ILE A 3 11.24 27.90 0.42
CA ILE A 3 10.77 26.56 0.78
C ILE A 3 10.38 25.74 -0.46
N ALA A 4 9.83 26.41 -1.48
CA ALA A 4 9.49 25.79 -2.76
C ALA A 4 10.73 25.32 -3.55
N ARG A 5 11.85 26.04 -3.50
CA ARG A 5 13.11 25.60 -4.13
C ARG A 5 13.76 24.44 -3.38
N LEU A 6 13.62 24.39 -2.06
CA LEU A 6 13.99 23.21 -1.24
C LEU A 6 13.10 22.00 -1.54
N TRP A 7 11.84 22.23 -1.86
CA TRP A 7 10.91 21.18 -2.32
C TRP A 7 11.19 20.70 -3.75
N ALA A 8 11.62 21.60 -4.63
CA ALA A 8 11.91 21.31 -6.04
C ALA A 8 13.31 20.72 -6.28
N GLY A 9 14.20 20.75 -5.28
CA GLY A 9 15.62 20.43 -5.43
C GLY A 9 16.00 18.99 -5.08
N HIS A 10 16.13 18.18 -6.12
CA HIS A 10 16.80 16.88 -6.24
C HIS A 10 16.27 15.70 -5.39
N PRO A 11 15.88 14.58 -6.04
CA PRO A 11 15.82 13.31 -5.34
C PRO A 11 17.16 13.07 -4.64
N ALA A 12 17.15 12.46 -3.44
CA ALA A 12 18.36 11.80 -2.97
C ALA A 12 18.87 10.90 -4.12
N PRO A 13 20.19 10.75 -4.32
CA PRO A 13 20.76 10.08 -5.50
C PRO A 13 20.17 8.70 -5.81
N ASP A 14 19.47 8.07 -4.86
CA ASP A 14 18.90 6.72 -4.96
C ASP A 14 17.35 6.66 -4.99
N LEU A 15 16.64 7.76 -5.29
CA LEU A 15 15.16 7.75 -5.36
C LEU A 15 14.64 7.68 -6.79
N ASP A 16 13.99 6.55 -7.09
CA ASP A 16 13.25 6.26 -8.33
C ASP A 16 12.18 7.32 -8.71
N GLU A 17 12.01 7.56 -10.01
CA GLU A 17 11.01 8.49 -10.59
C GLU A 17 9.58 8.22 -10.10
N SER A 18 9.24 6.97 -9.78
CA SER A 18 7.93 6.58 -9.25
C SER A 18 7.62 7.16 -7.85
N SER A 19 8.64 7.46 -7.06
CA SER A 19 8.51 8.17 -5.77
C SER A 19 8.25 9.66 -5.95
N VAL A 20 8.62 10.22 -7.10
CA VAL A 20 8.42 11.64 -7.45
C VAL A 20 7.00 11.88 -7.96
N GLU A 21 6.46 10.96 -8.77
CA GLU A 21 5.08 11.04 -9.28
C GLU A 21 4.01 10.90 -8.18
N ARG A 22 4.21 9.99 -7.21
CA ARG A 22 3.24 9.81 -6.09
C ARG A 22 3.08 11.03 -5.19
N ARG A 23 4.01 11.99 -5.27
CA ARG A 23 3.93 13.27 -4.55
C ARG A 23 3.11 14.33 -5.32
N SER A 24 2.66 14.07 -6.55
CA SER A 24 2.06 15.08 -7.44
C SER A 24 0.67 15.58 -7.01
N HIS A 25 -0.17 14.74 -6.40
CA HIS A 25 -1.54 15.14 -6.05
C HIS A 25 -1.63 16.19 -4.93
N ILE A 26 -0.57 16.34 -4.11
CA ILE A 26 -0.42 17.47 -3.19
C ILE A 26 0.34 18.62 -3.86
N LYS A 27 1.18 18.34 -4.88
CA LYS A 27 1.88 19.36 -5.65
C LYS A 27 0.90 20.28 -6.37
N GLU A 28 -0.08 19.77 -7.10
CA GLU A 28 -0.89 20.62 -7.99
C GLU A 28 -1.86 21.54 -7.24
N THR A 29 -2.60 21.04 -6.25
CA THR A 29 -3.64 21.84 -5.58
C THR A 29 -3.11 22.67 -4.41
N VAL A 30 -2.09 22.18 -3.68
CA VAL A 30 -1.58 22.89 -2.49
C VAL A 30 -0.36 23.75 -2.83
N GLN A 31 0.50 23.38 -3.79
CA GLN A 31 1.68 24.22 -4.08
C GLN A 31 1.36 25.44 -4.92
N HIS A 32 0.32 25.48 -5.76
CA HIS A 32 0.03 26.69 -6.52
C HIS A 32 -0.56 27.83 -5.68
N GLU A 33 -1.23 27.50 -4.56
CA GLU A 33 -1.90 28.48 -3.68
C GLU A 33 -1.31 28.59 -2.26
N SER A 34 -0.21 27.88 -1.97
CA SER A 34 0.38 27.91 -0.62
C SER A 34 0.96 29.28 -0.29
N ARG A 35 0.50 29.89 0.80
CA ARG A 35 0.95 31.22 1.25
C ARG A 35 2.43 31.25 1.63
N VAL A 36 2.98 30.11 2.05
CA VAL A 36 4.38 30.00 2.47
C VAL A 36 5.34 29.70 1.33
N ARG A 37 4.85 29.44 0.11
CA ARG A 37 5.66 29.05 -1.06
C ARG A 37 6.76 30.06 -1.38
N GLY A 38 6.40 31.35 -1.36
CA GLY A 38 7.29 32.46 -1.73
C GLY A 38 8.23 32.91 -0.62
N ILE A 39 7.97 32.48 0.62
CA ILE A 39 8.74 32.92 1.78
C ILE A 39 10.15 32.32 1.69
N ARG A 40 11.16 33.17 1.91
CA ARG A 40 12.54 32.69 2.01
C ARG A 40 12.69 31.85 3.27
N ILE A 41 13.43 30.75 3.19
CA ILE A 41 13.55 29.79 4.29
C ILE A 41 14.12 30.41 5.57
N ASP A 42 14.99 31.41 5.44
CA ASP A 42 15.58 32.19 6.53
C ASP A 42 14.62 33.20 7.17
N ARG A 43 13.47 33.46 6.54
CA ARG A 43 12.40 34.33 7.03
C ARG A 43 11.13 33.56 7.39
N LEU A 44 11.13 32.23 7.22
CA LEU A 44 9.97 31.40 7.48
C LEU A 44 9.81 31.21 8.99
N THR A 45 8.69 31.65 9.53
CA THR A 45 8.39 31.57 10.96
C THR A 45 7.45 30.41 11.28
N PRO A 46 7.38 29.96 12.55
CA PRO A 46 6.34 29.05 13.00
C PRO A 46 4.92 29.59 12.77
N ALA A 47 4.71 30.90 12.87
CA ALA A 47 3.42 31.55 12.66
C ALA A 47 2.94 31.40 11.20
N ASP A 48 3.83 31.64 10.23
CA ASP A 48 3.52 31.47 8.79
C ASP A 48 3.04 30.04 8.49
N LEU A 49 3.68 29.05 9.12
CA LEU A 49 3.33 27.64 8.96
C LEU A 49 2.02 27.27 9.68
N ALA A 50 1.76 27.87 10.85
CA ALA A 50 0.51 27.67 11.58
C ALA A 50 -0.69 28.25 10.79
N ASP A 51 -0.55 29.47 10.26
CA ASP A 51 -1.59 30.11 9.44
C ASP A 51 -1.89 29.30 8.17
N GLU A 52 -0.87 28.70 7.57
CA GLU A 52 -1.05 27.81 6.43
C GLU A 52 -1.72 26.48 6.81
N LEU A 53 -1.45 25.93 7.99
CA LEU A 53 -2.18 24.75 8.49
C LEU A 53 -3.66 25.07 8.69
N GLU A 54 -3.99 26.22 9.30
CA GLU A 54 -5.37 26.67 9.50
C GLU A 54 -6.08 26.91 8.16
N ARG A 55 -5.40 27.54 7.19
CA ARG A 55 -5.94 27.73 5.83
C ARG A 55 -6.21 26.39 5.14
N VAL A 56 -5.26 25.45 5.19
CA VAL A 56 -5.44 24.14 4.56
C VAL A 56 -6.55 23.34 5.27
N ALA A 57 -6.67 23.49 6.60
CA ALA A 57 -7.74 22.89 7.38
C ALA A 57 -9.12 23.43 6.98
N SER A 58 -9.26 24.75 6.79
CA SER A 58 -10.52 25.39 6.40
C SER A 58 -10.98 25.02 4.98
N LEU A 59 -10.05 24.70 4.09
CA LEU A 59 -10.34 24.19 2.75
C LEU A 59 -10.77 22.72 2.75
N GLY A 60 -10.72 22.02 3.89
CA GLY A 60 -10.98 20.57 3.97
C GLY A 60 -10.00 19.73 3.16
N ALA A 61 -8.83 20.30 2.82
CA ALA A 61 -7.89 19.73 1.87
C ALA A 61 -6.76 18.98 2.58
N GLY A 62 -6.65 17.67 2.33
CA GLY A 62 -5.43 16.90 2.62
C GLY A 62 -5.17 16.54 4.09
N SER A 63 -4.06 15.83 4.29
CA SER A 63 -3.60 15.39 5.61
C SER A 63 -2.65 16.44 6.19
N LEU A 64 -3.14 17.28 7.12
CA LEU A 64 -2.33 18.26 7.85
C LEU A 64 -1.04 17.65 8.48
N PRO A 65 -1.07 16.43 9.06
CA PRO A 65 0.15 15.75 9.50
C PRO A 65 1.18 15.54 8.38
N HIS A 66 0.71 15.20 7.18
CA HIS A 66 1.57 14.98 6.02
C HIS A 66 2.21 16.28 5.54
N LEU A 67 1.44 17.38 5.49
CA LEU A 67 1.96 18.70 5.15
C LEU A 67 3.08 19.15 6.11
N ARG A 68 2.84 19.03 7.42
CA ARG A 68 3.86 19.32 8.45
C ARG A 68 5.10 18.44 8.27
N ALA A 69 4.94 17.15 7.97
CA ALA A 69 6.07 16.25 7.72
C ALA A 69 6.89 16.64 6.48
N LEU A 70 6.25 17.19 5.44
CA LEU A 70 6.96 17.73 4.27
C LEU A 70 7.76 18.99 4.62
N TRP A 71 7.22 19.88 5.45
CA TRP A 71 7.98 21.05 5.95
C TRP A 71 9.20 20.63 6.75
N ARG A 72 9.04 19.73 7.72
CA ARG A 72 10.15 19.23 8.55
C ARG A 72 11.29 18.63 7.72
N LYS A 73 10.98 17.96 6.59
CA LYS A 73 12.00 17.46 5.66
C LYS A 73 12.73 18.60 4.94
N ALA A 74 12.01 19.62 4.51
CA ALA A 74 12.58 20.76 3.81
C ALA A 74 13.46 21.62 4.72
N THR A 75 13.00 21.87 5.95
CA THR A 75 13.74 22.63 6.97
C THR A 75 14.93 21.85 7.50
N ALA A 76 14.85 20.53 7.66
CA ALA A 76 16.02 19.69 7.97
C ALA A 76 17.15 19.84 6.95
N ARG A 77 16.82 19.88 5.65
CA ARG A 77 17.81 20.16 4.59
C ARG A 77 18.37 21.59 4.70
N ALA A 78 17.54 22.56 5.03
CA ALA A 78 17.98 23.94 5.22
C ALA A 78 18.93 24.09 6.42
N ILE A 79 18.71 23.34 7.50
CA ILE A 79 19.62 23.26 8.65
C ILE A 79 20.95 22.62 8.23
N ALA A 80 20.92 21.50 7.50
CA ALA A 80 22.13 20.84 7.02
C ALA A 80 22.98 21.76 6.11
N LEU A 81 22.32 22.59 5.30
CA LEU A 81 22.95 23.62 4.47
C LEU A 81 23.24 24.93 5.22
N ARG A 82 23.01 24.98 6.53
CA ARG A 82 23.24 26.13 7.42
C ARG A 82 22.51 27.41 7.01
N HIS A 83 21.36 27.30 6.35
CA HIS A 83 20.51 28.43 6.01
C HIS A 83 19.62 28.88 7.17
N ILE A 84 19.30 27.97 8.08
CA ILE A 84 18.55 28.22 9.31
C ILE A 84 19.16 27.39 10.44
N ALA A 85 19.03 27.84 11.68
CA ALA A 85 19.54 27.11 12.84
C ALA A 85 18.48 26.19 13.48
N ILE A 86 17.20 26.55 13.35
CA ILE A 86 16.07 25.90 14.03
C ILE A 86 14.98 25.57 13.00
N ASP A 87 14.36 24.40 13.14
CA ASP A 87 13.24 23.98 12.31
C ASP A 87 11.96 24.75 12.72
N PRO A 88 11.42 25.69 11.91
CA PRO A 88 10.19 26.42 12.26
C PRO A 88 8.95 25.50 12.31
N ALA A 89 9.03 24.28 11.78
CA ALA A 89 7.96 23.30 11.81
C ALA A 89 7.99 22.39 13.05
N ILE A 90 9.00 22.53 13.92
CA ILE A 90 9.09 21.75 15.15
C ILE A 90 7.98 22.15 16.12
N GLY A 91 7.34 21.16 16.74
CA GLY A 91 6.32 21.41 17.77
C GLY A 91 5.01 22.06 17.29
N LEU A 92 4.85 22.37 15.99
CA LEU A 92 3.64 23.02 15.49
C LEU A 92 2.38 22.20 15.82
N PRO A 93 1.39 22.76 16.55
CA PRO A 93 0.13 22.06 16.77
C PRO A 93 -0.60 21.90 15.44
N LEU A 94 -1.31 20.77 15.30
CA LEU A 94 -2.20 20.58 14.16
C LEU A 94 -3.58 21.13 14.52
N PRO A 95 -4.20 21.95 13.64
CA PRO A 95 -5.57 22.38 13.82
C PRO A 95 -6.48 21.18 14.09
N LYS A 96 -7.34 21.28 15.11
CA LYS A 96 -8.38 20.28 15.32
C LYS A 96 -9.34 20.40 14.13
N PRO A 97 -9.63 19.32 13.40
CA PRO A 97 -10.65 19.38 12.36
C PRO A 97 -11.96 19.87 12.99
N ALA A 98 -12.57 20.90 12.38
CA ALA A 98 -13.88 21.40 12.77
C ALA A 98 -14.88 20.23 12.63
N SER A 99 -15.18 19.58 13.75
CA SER A 99 -15.77 18.24 13.84
C SER A 99 -14.94 17.16 13.12
N ALA A 100 -14.24 16.31 13.89
CA ALA A 100 -14.03 14.95 13.40
C ALA A 100 -15.43 14.31 13.41
N PRO A 101 -16.06 14.00 12.26
CA PRO A 101 -17.34 13.30 12.31
C PRO A 101 -17.12 12.00 13.09
N ALA A 102 -17.92 11.80 14.14
CA ALA A 102 -17.84 10.63 15.03
C ALA A 102 -17.84 9.30 14.24
N ASN A 103 -18.38 9.34 13.02
CA ASN A 103 -18.28 8.28 12.03
C ASN A 103 -17.68 8.85 10.73
N ARG A 104 -16.45 8.45 10.39
CA ARG A 104 -15.89 8.76 9.06
C ARG A 104 -16.72 8.05 7.99
N VAL A 105 -17.52 8.80 7.26
CA VAL A 105 -18.26 8.30 6.09
C VAL A 105 -17.36 8.43 4.87
N TYR A 106 -17.19 7.35 4.11
CA TYR A 106 -16.47 7.38 2.84
C TYR A 106 -17.25 8.22 1.80
N LYS A 107 -16.58 8.68 0.74
CA LYS A 107 -17.24 9.45 -0.35
C LYS A 107 -18.45 8.72 -0.97
N ASN A 108 -18.50 7.38 -0.85
CA ASN A 108 -19.61 6.56 -1.30
C ASN A 108 -20.69 6.29 -0.23
N GLY A 109 -20.72 7.06 0.87
CA GLY A 109 -21.73 6.91 1.92
C GLY A 109 -21.50 5.77 2.91
N ALA A 110 -20.49 4.92 2.67
CA ALA A 110 -20.22 3.79 3.55
C ALA A 110 -19.62 4.24 4.89
N ARG A 111 -20.08 3.65 6.00
CA ARG A 111 -19.54 3.93 7.35
C ARG A 111 -18.23 3.16 7.56
N ARG A 112 -17.23 3.86 8.08
CA ARG A 112 -15.92 3.28 8.39
C ARG A 112 -15.91 2.64 9.78
N PRO A 113 -15.63 1.33 9.91
CA PRO A 113 -15.52 0.70 11.23
C PRO A 113 -14.24 1.15 11.95
N LEU A 114 -14.27 1.14 13.29
CA LEU A 114 -13.21 1.68 14.17
C LEU A 114 -11.81 1.12 13.84
N ASN A 115 -11.69 -0.16 13.47
CA ASN A 115 -10.40 -0.82 13.24
C ASN A 115 -10.00 -0.94 11.75
N ASN A 116 -10.92 -0.65 10.82
CA ASN A 116 -10.72 -0.87 9.38
C ASN A 116 -10.26 -2.29 9.03
N SER A 117 -10.77 -3.27 9.76
CA SER A 117 -10.60 -4.71 9.54
C SER A 117 -11.98 -5.36 9.45
N LEU A 118 -12.04 -6.50 8.78
CA LEU A 118 -13.21 -7.37 8.78
C LEU A 118 -13.20 -8.24 10.03
N THR A 119 -14.37 -8.56 10.55
CA THR A 119 -14.56 -9.67 11.50
C THR A 119 -14.42 -11.01 10.77
N ASP A 120 -14.26 -12.12 11.50
CA ASP A 120 -14.10 -13.43 10.87
C ASP A 120 -15.36 -13.87 10.12
N ALA A 121 -16.54 -13.59 10.67
CA ALA A 121 -17.81 -13.82 9.98
C ALA A 121 -17.91 -13.01 8.67
N GLN A 122 -17.55 -11.72 8.71
CA GLN A 122 -17.52 -10.87 7.51
C GLN A 122 -16.49 -11.35 6.49
N LEU A 123 -15.36 -11.90 6.94
CA LEU A 123 -14.31 -12.43 6.06
C LEU A 123 -14.78 -13.68 5.32
N VAL A 124 -15.48 -14.59 6.01
CA VAL A 124 -16.12 -15.76 5.39
C VAL A 124 -17.14 -15.32 4.34
N THR A 125 -18.05 -14.42 4.69
CA THR A 125 -19.03 -13.87 3.74
C THR A 125 -18.34 -13.22 2.54
N LEU A 126 -17.31 -12.40 2.78
CA LEU A 126 -16.57 -11.76 1.70
C LEU A 126 -15.95 -12.79 0.75
N ARG A 127 -15.32 -13.84 1.27
CA ARG A 127 -14.65 -14.88 0.46
C ARG A 127 -15.65 -15.63 -0.43
N GLU A 128 -16.89 -15.83 0.01
CA GLU A 128 -17.94 -16.42 -0.83
C GLU A 128 -18.47 -15.43 -1.87
N GLU A 129 -18.84 -14.23 -1.44
CA GLU A 129 -19.43 -13.21 -2.33
C GLU A 129 -18.48 -12.80 -3.47
N VAL A 130 -17.17 -12.80 -3.23
CA VAL A 130 -16.21 -12.45 -4.28
C VAL A 130 -15.99 -13.56 -5.32
N LYS A 131 -16.39 -14.81 -5.04
CA LYS A 131 -16.37 -15.90 -6.03
C LYS A 131 -17.46 -15.72 -7.09
N VAL A 132 -18.58 -15.08 -6.76
CA VAL A 132 -19.70 -14.85 -7.68
C VAL A 132 -19.26 -14.03 -8.88
N ARG A 133 -19.28 -14.64 -10.08
CA ARG A 133 -18.81 -13.98 -11.31
C ARG A 133 -19.85 -12.99 -11.84
N HIS A 134 -19.40 -11.82 -12.27
CA HIS A 134 -20.19 -10.93 -13.12
C HIS A 134 -19.62 -10.89 -14.54
N PRO A 135 -20.47 -10.88 -15.58
CA PRO A 135 -20.03 -10.89 -16.99
C PRO A 135 -19.05 -9.77 -17.37
N GLN A 136 -19.14 -8.61 -16.69
CA GLN A 136 -18.35 -7.40 -16.97
C GLN A 136 -17.12 -7.27 -16.07
N GLN A 137 -16.80 -8.28 -15.25
CA GLN A 137 -15.65 -8.24 -14.34
C GLN A 137 -14.43 -8.92 -14.93
N ARG A 138 -13.27 -8.39 -14.57
CA ARG A 138 -11.99 -9.05 -14.78
C ARG A 138 -12.01 -10.37 -13.99
N LEU A 139 -11.73 -11.48 -14.70
CA LEU A 139 -11.93 -12.86 -14.21
C LEU A 139 -11.08 -13.20 -12.98
N ASP A 140 -10.07 -12.39 -12.68
CA ASP A 140 -9.04 -12.65 -11.67
C ASP A 140 -9.22 -11.86 -10.36
N VAL A 141 -10.14 -10.89 -10.31
CA VAL A 141 -10.25 -9.95 -9.18
C VAL A 141 -10.76 -10.62 -7.91
N GLY A 142 -11.64 -11.63 -8.04
CA GLY A 142 -12.11 -12.42 -6.90
C GLY A 142 -10.93 -13.15 -6.23
N ASP A 143 -10.18 -13.92 -7.03
CA ASP A 143 -8.98 -14.62 -6.57
C ASP A 143 -7.94 -13.67 -5.96
N LEU A 144 -7.76 -12.47 -6.53
CA LEU A 144 -6.85 -11.46 -5.98
C LEU A 144 -7.27 -10.99 -4.58
N ILE A 145 -8.57 -10.78 -4.36
CA ILE A 145 -9.13 -10.42 -3.05
C ILE A 145 -8.97 -11.58 -2.07
N ILE A 146 -9.29 -12.81 -2.48
CA ILE A 146 -9.18 -14.00 -1.63
C ILE A 146 -7.71 -14.19 -1.21
N LEU A 147 -6.76 -14.11 -2.15
CA LEU A 147 -5.33 -14.20 -1.84
C LEU A 147 -4.89 -13.09 -0.86
N GLY A 148 -5.31 -11.85 -1.10
CA GLY A 148 -5.03 -10.73 -0.20
C GLY A 148 -5.58 -10.94 1.21
N SER A 149 -6.71 -11.64 1.32
CA SER A 149 -7.35 -11.99 2.60
C SER A 149 -6.65 -13.10 3.39
N TYR A 150 -5.75 -13.86 2.76
CA TYR A 150 -4.92 -14.89 3.42
C TYR A 150 -3.49 -14.43 3.68
N THR A 151 -2.98 -13.48 2.90
CA THR A 151 -1.54 -13.16 2.87
C THR A 151 -1.22 -11.77 3.42
N GLY A 152 -2.19 -10.86 3.46
CA GLY A 152 -1.97 -9.47 3.87
C GLY A 152 -1.01 -8.70 2.96
N LEU A 153 -0.77 -9.17 1.73
CA LEU A 153 0.04 -8.47 0.74
C LEU A 153 -0.50 -7.06 0.47
N ARG A 154 0.37 -6.13 0.06
CA ARG A 154 -0.07 -4.86 -0.52
C ARG A 154 -0.63 -5.13 -1.92
N ILE A 155 -1.60 -4.32 -2.38
CA ILE A 155 -2.23 -4.56 -3.68
C ILE A 155 -1.24 -4.58 -4.85
N ASN A 156 -0.21 -3.74 -4.82
CA ASN A 156 0.81 -3.76 -5.86
C ASN A 156 1.63 -5.05 -5.82
N GLU A 157 1.99 -5.53 -4.63
CA GLU A 157 2.74 -6.78 -4.46
C GLU A 157 1.89 -7.97 -4.97
N ALA A 158 0.65 -8.07 -4.50
CA ALA A 158 -0.26 -9.14 -4.91
C ALA A 158 -0.58 -9.12 -6.42
N ASN A 159 -0.88 -7.94 -6.98
CA ASN A 159 -1.21 -7.79 -8.40
C ASN A 159 0.00 -8.00 -9.31
N SER A 160 1.23 -7.88 -8.79
CA SER A 160 2.48 -8.04 -9.55
C SER A 160 3.15 -9.39 -9.32
N LEU A 161 2.51 -10.30 -8.59
CA LEU A 161 3.03 -11.62 -8.26
C LEU A 161 3.29 -12.42 -9.54
N ARG A 162 4.47 -13.02 -9.65
CA ARG A 162 4.86 -13.87 -10.79
C ARG A 162 4.78 -15.33 -10.37
N TRP A 163 4.58 -16.24 -11.32
CA TRP A 163 4.54 -17.68 -11.01
C TRP A 163 5.87 -18.21 -10.45
N GLU A 164 7.00 -17.60 -10.81
CA GLU A 164 8.32 -17.92 -10.25
C GLU A 164 8.48 -17.53 -8.78
N ASP A 165 7.64 -16.62 -8.28
CA ASP A 165 7.61 -16.18 -6.88
C ASP A 165 6.69 -17.05 -5.99
N VAL A 166 6.03 -18.06 -6.57
CA VAL A 166 5.03 -18.92 -5.91
C VAL A 166 5.58 -20.32 -5.72
N HIS A 167 5.79 -20.71 -4.46
CA HIS A 167 6.28 -22.03 -4.10
C HIS A 167 5.14 -22.83 -3.46
N LEU A 168 4.64 -23.83 -4.20
CA LEU A 168 3.59 -24.75 -3.74
C LEU A 168 4.21 -26.13 -3.57
N GLY A 169 4.64 -26.44 -2.35
CA GLY A 169 5.22 -27.73 -1.98
C GLY A 169 4.35 -28.49 -0.98
N ASP A 170 4.59 -29.80 -0.87
CA ASP A 170 3.78 -30.71 -0.05
C ASP A 170 3.92 -30.43 1.46
N GLU A 171 5.15 -30.13 1.93
CA GLU A 171 5.42 -29.83 3.33
C GLU A 171 5.33 -28.34 3.66
N ARG A 172 5.68 -27.48 2.70
CA ARG A 172 5.78 -26.04 2.91
C ARG A 172 5.43 -25.27 1.63
N SER A 173 4.51 -24.33 1.76
CA SER A 173 4.09 -23.44 0.68
C SER A 173 4.23 -21.98 1.09
N PHE A 174 4.79 -21.14 0.21
CA PHE A 174 5.05 -19.73 0.49
C PHE A 174 5.15 -18.90 -0.79
N LEU A 175 5.03 -17.58 -0.62
CA LEU A 175 5.32 -16.57 -1.64
C LEU A 175 6.62 -15.85 -1.31
N ILE A 176 7.37 -15.46 -2.33
CA ILE A 176 8.47 -14.51 -2.19
C ILE A 176 8.03 -13.15 -2.74
N VAL A 177 8.04 -12.12 -1.90
CA VAL A 177 7.74 -10.76 -2.36
C VAL A 177 9.05 -10.11 -2.81
N GLU A 178 9.37 -10.17 -4.10
CA GLU A 178 10.64 -9.63 -4.62
C GLU A 178 10.53 -8.27 -5.32
N GLY A 179 9.35 -7.94 -5.85
CA GLY A 179 9.19 -6.83 -6.78
C GLY A 179 7.74 -6.43 -6.97
N GLN A 180 7.54 -5.38 -7.77
CA GLN A 180 6.21 -4.94 -8.19
C GLN A 180 6.27 -4.30 -9.58
N VAL A 181 5.11 -4.19 -10.23
CA VAL A 181 4.98 -3.42 -11.46
C VAL A 181 4.92 -1.93 -11.14
N TYR A 182 5.78 -1.17 -11.83
CA TYR A 182 5.80 0.28 -11.89
C TYR A 182 5.39 0.77 -13.29
N GLY A 183 5.20 2.08 -13.42
CA GLY A 183 4.78 2.72 -14.67
C GLY A 183 3.26 2.72 -14.89
N SER A 184 2.86 3.30 -16.01
CA SER A 184 1.46 3.42 -16.44
C SER A 184 1.36 3.20 -17.95
N GLY A 185 0.15 2.95 -18.47
CA GLY A 185 -0.06 2.79 -19.91
C GLY A 185 0.77 1.66 -20.53
N THR A 186 1.58 1.96 -21.52
CA THR A 186 2.47 1.00 -22.20
C THR A 186 3.80 0.79 -21.48
N ASP A 187 4.21 1.70 -20.59
CA ASP A 187 5.53 1.70 -19.96
C ASP A 187 5.57 0.88 -18.65
N ARG A 188 4.56 0.03 -18.46
CA ARG A 188 4.46 -0.84 -17.29
C ARG A 188 5.55 -1.89 -17.33
N ARG A 189 6.36 -1.94 -16.26
CA ARG A 189 7.42 -2.93 -16.11
C ARG A 189 7.52 -3.42 -14.67
N TRP A 190 7.80 -4.70 -14.53
CA TRP A 190 8.10 -5.28 -13.23
C TRP A 190 9.54 -4.94 -12.86
N GLU A 191 9.74 -4.40 -11.67
CA GLU A 191 11.06 -4.13 -11.12
C GLU A 191 11.18 -4.77 -9.73
N PRO A 192 12.39 -5.24 -9.36
CA PRO A 192 12.65 -5.68 -7.99
C PRO A 192 12.43 -4.52 -7.01
N LEU A 193 12.03 -4.84 -5.78
CA LEU A 193 11.95 -3.87 -4.70
C LEU A 193 13.40 -3.43 -4.36
N LEU A 194 13.77 -2.25 -4.84
CA LEU A 194 15.11 -1.68 -4.69
C LEU A 194 15.39 -1.09 -3.29
N LYS A 195 14.37 -1.01 -2.41
CA LYS A 195 14.50 -0.33 -1.11
C LYS A 195 14.53 -1.30 0.07
N ARG A 196 15.76 -1.63 0.49
CA ARG A 196 16.15 -2.33 1.73
C ARG A 196 15.75 -3.82 1.80
N GLU A 197 16.60 -4.61 2.44
CA GLU A 197 16.46 -6.07 2.62
C GLU A 197 15.08 -6.45 3.20
N SER A 198 14.51 -5.62 4.08
CA SER A 198 13.17 -5.80 4.66
C SER A 198 11.99 -5.73 3.68
N SER A 199 12.21 -5.28 2.45
CA SER A 199 11.19 -5.27 1.39
C SER A 199 11.03 -6.63 0.73
N ARG A 200 12.10 -7.43 0.71
CA ARG A 200 12.08 -8.82 0.27
C ARG A 200 11.72 -9.70 1.45
N ARG A 201 10.64 -10.47 1.31
CA ARG A 201 10.16 -11.31 2.41
C ARG A 201 9.46 -12.54 1.91
N MET A 202 9.47 -13.55 2.77
CA MET A 202 8.69 -14.75 2.61
C MET A 202 7.32 -14.56 3.28
N VAL A 203 6.25 -14.94 2.58
CA VAL A 203 4.89 -14.94 3.12
C VAL A 203 4.38 -16.38 3.06
N PRO A 204 4.25 -17.07 4.20
CA PRO A 204 3.79 -18.45 4.21
C PRO A 204 2.31 -18.52 3.81
N LEU A 205 1.92 -19.62 3.16
CA LEU A 205 0.58 -19.80 2.61
C LEU A 205 -0.23 -20.79 3.46
N PRO A 206 -1.41 -20.42 3.97
CA PRO A 206 -2.34 -21.40 4.55
C PRO A 206 -2.92 -22.32 3.46
N PRO A 207 -3.41 -23.52 3.81
CA PRO A 207 -3.90 -24.51 2.84
C PRO A 207 -4.92 -23.95 1.83
N ALA A 208 -5.90 -23.17 2.29
CA ALA A 208 -6.90 -22.56 1.42
C ALA A 208 -6.31 -21.57 0.38
N ALA A 209 -5.18 -20.92 0.69
CA ALA A 209 -4.48 -20.07 -0.27
C ALA A 209 -3.68 -20.90 -1.29
N VAL A 210 -3.16 -22.06 -0.88
CA VAL A 210 -2.51 -23.03 -1.76
C VAL A 210 -3.51 -23.57 -2.78
N GLU A 211 -4.67 -24.04 -2.33
CA GLU A 211 -5.75 -24.54 -3.20
C GLU A 211 -6.17 -23.50 -4.24
N LEU A 212 -6.35 -22.24 -3.82
CA LEU A 212 -6.67 -21.13 -4.72
C LEU A 212 -5.61 -20.97 -5.81
N LEU A 213 -4.32 -21.00 -5.44
CA LEU A 213 -3.21 -20.81 -6.37
C LEU A 213 -3.04 -22.01 -7.30
N GLN A 214 -3.25 -23.24 -6.83
CA GLN A 214 -3.25 -24.45 -7.65
C GLN A 214 -4.37 -24.41 -8.70
N ALA A 215 -5.62 -24.19 -8.27
CA ALA A 215 -6.76 -24.07 -9.18
C ALA A 215 -6.59 -22.92 -10.19
N ARG A 216 -5.87 -21.86 -9.79
CA ARG A 216 -5.53 -20.76 -10.70
C ARG A 216 -4.44 -21.15 -11.70
N LYS A 217 -3.40 -21.88 -11.26
CA LYS A 217 -2.33 -22.39 -12.10
C LYS A 217 -2.87 -23.33 -13.18
N GLU A 218 -3.82 -24.19 -12.82
CA GLU A 218 -4.52 -25.08 -13.76
C GLU A 218 -5.36 -24.31 -14.78
N ARG A 219 -6.17 -23.33 -14.35
CA ARG A 219 -6.92 -22.45 -15.26
C ARG A 219 -6.01 -21.69 -16.22
N ALA A 220 -4.89 -21.18 -15.71
CA ALA A 220 -3.87 -20.53 -16.53
C ALA A 220 -3.26 -21.52 -17.54
N ALA A 221 -2.95 -22.76 -17.12
CA ALA A 221 -2.44 -23.80 -18.02
C ALA A 221 -3.45 -24.24 -19.08
N ALA A 222 -4.74 -24.32 -18.76
CA ALA A 222 -5.78 -24.62 -19.73
C ALA A 222 -5.91 -23.50 -20.78
N ALA A 223 -5.79 -22.23 -20.36
CA ALA A 223 -5.77 -21.07 -21.25
C ALA A 223 -4.49 -20.99 -22.12
N ARG A 224 -3.43 -21.74 -21.80
CA ARG A 224 -2.17 -21.80 -22.56
C ARG A 224 -2.22 -22.65 -23.82
N ARG A 225 -3.28 -23.45 -24.07
CA ARG A 225 -3.40 -24.29 -25.27
C ARG A 225 -3.55 -23.40 -26.53
N GLY A 226 -2.43 -22.84 -27.00
CA GLY A 226 -2.34 -21.89 -28.12
C GLY A 226 -1.42 -20.69 -27.91
N ALA A 227 -0.91 -20.44 -26.69
CA ALA A 227 -0.03 -19.31 -26.39
C ALA A 227 1.47 -19.69 -26.51
N LYS A 228 2.31 -18.78 -27.01
CA LYS A 228 3.77 -18.99 -27.05
C LYS A 228 4.35 -18.95 -25.63
N ALA A 229 5.32 -19.81 -25.33
CA ALA A 229 5.96 -19.90 -24.01
C ALA A 229 6.62 -18.59 -23.53
N SER A 230 6.97 -17.69 -24.46
CA SER A 230 7.58 -16.39 -24.19
C SER A 230 6.60 -15.25 -23.92
N ASP A 231 5.28 -15.52 -23.89
CA ASP A 231 4.28 -14.48 -23.67
C ASP A 231 4.40 -13.92 -22.24
N PRO A 232 4.60 -12.59 -22.06
CA PRO A 232 4.58 -11.93 -20.75
C PRO A 232 3.33 -12.26 -19.92
N ALA A 233 2.24 -12.66 -20.58
CA ALA A 233 1.01 -13.12 -19.95
C ALA A 233 1.14 -14.35 -19.09
N LEU A 234 2.14 -15.18 -19.36
CA LEU A 234 2.36 -16.41 -18.65
C LEU A 234 3.26 -16.22 -17.43
N ARG A 235 3.86 -15.04 -17.28
CA ARG A 235 4.73 -14.69 -16.14
C ARG A 235 3.94 -14.37 -14.89
N PHE A 236 2.83 -13.64 -15.02
CA PHE A 236 2.09 -13.10 -13.89
C PHE A 236 0.98 -14.03 -13.41
N VAL A 237 0.77 -14.06 -12.10
CA VAL A 237 -0.40 -14.73 -11.48
C VAL A 237 -1.67 -13.96 -11.82
N PHE A 238 -1.63 -12.62 -11.87
CA PHE A 238 -2.77 -11.74 -12.14
C PHE A 238 -2.56 -10.85 -13.40
N PRO A 239 -2.43 -11.44 -14.60
CA PRO A 239 -2.20 -10.69 -15.84
C PRO A 239 -3.42 -9.85 -16.24
N THR A 240 -3.25 -8.85 -17.13
CA THR A 240 -4.40 -8.09 -17.67
C THR A 240 -5.37 -9.01 -18.43
N GLN A 241 -6.58 -8.52 -18.76
CA GLN A 241 -7.52 -9.30 -19.57
C GLN A 241 -6.95 -9.75 -20.91
N SER A 242 -6.08 -8.94 -21.50
CA SER A 242 -5.34 -9.23 -22.73
C SER A 242 -4.08 -10.09 -22.50
N GLY A 243 -3.85 -10.56 -21.28
CA GLY A 243 -2.65 -11.30 -20.91
C GLY A 243 -1.46 -10.42 -20.48
N GLY A 244 -1.32 -9.16 -20.87
CA GLY A 244 -0.12 -8.37 -20.56
C GLY A 244 0.22 -8.08 -19.07
N VAL A 245 1.29 -7.30 -18.90
CA VAL A 245 1.81 -6.83 -17.59
C VAL A 245 0.69 -6.21 -16.74
N PRO A 246 0.52 -6.60 -15.46
CA PRO A 246 -0.56 -6.10 -14.60
C PRO A 246 -0.62 -4.57 -14.53
N ASP A 247 -1.83 -4.00 -14.65
CA ASP A 247 -2.08 -2.58 -14.32
C ASP A 247 -2.74 -2.47 -12.95
N THR A 248 -2.01 -1.92 -12.00
CA THR A 248 -2.50 -1.77 -10.63
C THR A 248 -3.57 -0.68 -10.47
N VAL A 249 -3.62 0.33 -11.34
CA VAL A 249 -4.70 1.32 -11.32
C VAL A 249 -6.02 0.66 -11.70
N THR A 250 -6.02 -0.12 -12.78
CA THR A 250 -7.18 -0.92 -13.20
C THR A 250 -7.55 -1.96 -12.15
N ALA A 251 -6.57 -2.66 -11.57
CA ALA A 251 -6.82 -3.65 -10.52
C ALA A 251 -7.48 -3.00 -9.29
N ARG A 252 -7.01 -1.84 -8.82
CA ARG A 252 -7.62 -1.09 -7.71
C ARG A 252 -9.08 -0.75 -7.98
N LYS A 253 -9.39 -0.23 -9.18
CA LYS A 253 -10.77 0.10 -9.57
C LYS A 253 -11.64 -1.15 -9.59
N ALA A 254 -11.12 -2.25 -10.15
CA ALA A 254 -11.86 -3.50 -10.25
C ALA A 254 -12.11 -4.14 -8.87
N VAL A 255 -11.10 -4.17 -7.99
CA VAL A 255 -11.23 -4.59 -6.58
C VAL A 255 -12.29 -3.76 -5.88
N ARG A 256 -12.28 -2.43 -6.03
CA ARG A 256 -13.27 -1.57 -5.38
C ARG A 256 -14.70 -1.92 -5.82
N ARG A 257 -14.94 -2.02 -7.12
CA ARG A 257 -16.26 -2.42 -7.66
C ARG A 257 -16.68 -3.80 -7.17
N LYS A 258 -15.73 -4.73 -7.04
CA LYS A 258 -16.00 -6.09 -6.56
C LYS A 258 -16.40 -6.10 -5.08
N LEU A 259 -15.68 -5.36 -4.24
CA LEU A 259 -16.01 -5.19 -2.82
C LEU A 259 -17.35 -4.49 -2.61
N ASP A 260 -17.63 -3.44 -3.39
CA ASP A 260 -18.93 -2.74 -3.33
C ASP A 260 -20.08 -3.71 -3.64
N ARG A 261 -19.95 -4.55 -4.69
CA ARG A 261 -20.96 -5.56 -5.07
C ARG A 261 -21.09 -6.70 -4.07
N ALA A 262 -20.00 -7.07 -3.41
CA ALA A 262 -20.01 -8.06 -2.34
C ALA A 262 -20.61 -7.53 -1.02
N GLY A 263 -21.15 -6.30 -0.99
CA GLY A 263 -21.75 -5.71 0.21
C GLY A 263 -20.74 -5.06 1.17
N PHE A 264 -19.49 -4.86 0.74
CA PHE A 264 -18.41 -4.26 1.55
C PHE A 264 -17.92 -2.92 0.98
N PRO A 265 -18.79 -1.91 0.80
CA PRO A 265 -18.42 -0.66 0.14
C PRO A 265 -17.46 0.23 0.95
N TRP A 266 -17.26 -0.08 2.23
CA TRP A 266 -16.26 0.58 3.07
C TRP A 266 -14.88 -0.07 2.95
N ALA A 267 -14.82 -1.33 2.51
CA ALA A 267 -13.58 -2.10 2.46
C ALA A 267 -12.71 -1.69 1.25
N THR A 268 -11.42 -1.95 1.40
CA THR A 268 -10.40 -1.77 0.37
C THR A 268 -9.44 -2.95 0.41
N PHE A 269 -8.53 -3.06 -0.56
CA PHE A 269 -7.48 -4.08 -0.47
C PHE A 269 -6.62 -3.93 0.79
N HIS A 270 -6.40 -2.70 1.27
CA HIS A 270 -5.66 -2.47 2.51
C HIS A 270 -6.44 -2.90 3.76
N THR A 271 -7.78 -2.92 3.70
CA THR A 271 -8.63 -3.50 4.75
C THR A 271 -8.31 -4.98 4.94
N LEU A 272 -8.10 -5.74 3.84
CA LEU A 272 -7.75 -7.16 3.91
C LEU A 272 -6.43 -7.37 4.66
N ARG A 273 -5.44 -6.54 4.36
CA ARG A 273 -4.16 -6.55 5.09
C ARG A 273 -4.32 -6.28 6.59
N ARG A 274 -5.13 -5.28 6.95
CA ARG A 274 -5.44 -5.00 8.35
C ARG A 274 -6.19 -6.14 9.03
N THR A 275 -7.06 -6.83 8.29
CA THR A 275 -7.73 -8.03 8.79
C THR A 275 -6.73 -9.13 9.12
N VAL A 276 -5.79 -9.43 8.23
CA VAL A 276 -4.74 -10.44 8.46
C VAL A 276 -3.84 -10.05 9.64
N GLU A 277 -3.40 -8.79 9.69
CA GLU A 277 -2.62 -8.27 10.82
C GLU A 277 -3.36 -8.45 12.16
N ARG A 278 -4.65 -8.09 12.21
CA ARG A 278 -5.50 -8.32 13.39
C ARG A 278 -5.60 -9.80 13.75
N GLN A 279 -5.89 -10.68 12.79
CA GLN A 279 -6.03 -12.12 13.05
C GLN A 279 -4.75 -12.71 13.65
N LEU A 280 -3.57 -12.29 13.17
CA LEU A 280 -2.30 -12.72 13.75
C LEU A 280 -2.10 -12.16 15.17
N MET A 281 -2.51 -10.92 15.44
CA MET A 281 -2.48 -10.35 16.79
C MET A 281 -3.43 -11.07 17.75
N ASP A 282 -4.65 -11.36 17.30
CA ASP A 282 -5.67 -12.08 18.09
C ASP A 282 -5.21 -13.51 18.40
N ALA A 283 -4.49 -14.15 17.46
CA ALA A 283 -3.83 -15.45 17.65
C ALA A 283 -2.54 -15.39 18.49
N SER A 284 -2.20 -14.24 19.08
CA SER A 284 -0.99 -14.02 19.90
C SER A 284 0.31 -14.40 19.18
N VAL A 285 0.36 -14.27 17.85
CA VAL A 285 1.58 -14.48 17.07
C VAL A 285 2.61 -13.44 17.46
N ASP A 286 3.87 -13.85 17.59
CA ASP A 286 4.97 -12.97 17.96
C ASP A 286 4.98 -11.73 17.04
N PRO A 287 4.96 -10.50 17.57
CA PRO A 287 4.96 -9.27 16.77
C PRO A 287 6.08 -9.23 15.74
N ARG A 288 7.22 -9.88 15.99
CA ARG A 288 8.35 -9.99 15.05
C ARG A 288 7.99 -10.79 13.81
N VAL A 289 7.26 -11.89 13.97
CA VAL A 289 6.73 -12.70 12.87
C VAL A 289 5.71 -11.88 12.09
N ILE A 290 4.79 -11.20 12.77
CA ILE A 290 3.79 -10.33 12.10
C ILE A 290 4.50 -9.27 11.26
N MET A 291 5.49 -8.59 11.83
CA MET A 291 6.28 -7.56 11.14
C MET A 291 7.05 -8.12 9.94
N ALA A 292 7.66 -9.30 10.09
CA ALA A 292 8.39 -9.99 9.02
C ALA A 292 7.46 -10.33 7.85
N VAL A 293 6.29 -10.94 8.10
CA VAL A 293 5.32 -11.33 7.07
C VAL A 293 4.63 -10.12 6.45
N MET A 294 4.37 -9.07 7.24
CA MET A 294 3.76 -7.84 6.76
C MET A 294 4.76 -6.98 5.96
N GLY A 295 6.06 -7.06 6.21
CA GLY A 295 7.06 -6.19 5.57
C GLY A 295 6.88 -4.74 5.98
N HIS A 296 6.76 -4.50 7.29
CA HIS A 296 6.77 -3.16 7.87
C HIS A 296 8.20 -2.64 7.98
N ASP A 297 8.42 -1.37 7.62
CA ASP A 297 9.72 -0.73 7.71
C ASP A 297 10.10 -0.55 9.20
N PRO A 298 11.27 -1.07 9.64
CA PRO A 298 11.76 -0.88 11.00
C PRO A 298 11.78 0.58 11.43
N ALA A 299 12.04 1.53 10.52
CA ALA A 299 12.14 2.95 10.83
C ALA A 299 10.81 3.66 11.13
N THR A 300 9.67 3.01 10.84
CA THR A 300 8.33 3.63 11.01
C THR A 300 7.45 2.90 12.02
N SER A 301 7.93 1.79 12.57
CA SER A 301 7.23 0.97 13.55
C SER A 301 8.04 0.98 14.84
N TRP A 302 7.42 0.68 15.99
CA TRP A 302 8.11 0.56 17.29
C TRP A 302 9.23 -0.51 17.32
N ALA A 303 9.46 -1.19 16.19
CA ALA A 303 10.31 -2.35 16.00
C ALA A 303 11.70 -2.04 15.41
N SER A 304 12.19 -0.79 15.48
CA SER A 304 13.59 -0.47 15.12
C SER A 304 14.64 -1.32 15.85
N TYR A 305 14.23 -1.99 16.94
CA TYR A 305 15.08 -2.80 17.82
C TYR A 305 15.05 -4.31 17.54
N VAL A 306 14.29 -4.79 16.56
CA VAL A 306 13.96 -6.21 16.50
C VAL A 306 14.47 -6.90 15.25
N ASP A 307 15.43 -7.81 15.46
CA ASP A 307 15.93 -8.72 14.44
C ASP A 307 14.81 -9.64 13.96
N HIS A 308 14.38 -9.44 12.72
CA HIS A 308 13.33 -10.21 12.05
C HIS A 308 13.91 -11.39 11.25
N LYS A 309 15.23 -11.60 11.27
CA LYS A 309 15.90 -12.65 10.48
C LYS A 309 15.92 -14.02 11.16
N SER A 310 15.48 -14.10 12.43
CA SER A 310 15.56 -15.31 13.27
C SER A 310 14.20 -15.86 13.71
N VAL A 311 13.11 -15.54 12.98
CA VAL A 311 11.75 -15.93 13.38
C VAL A 311 11.14 -16.99 12.46
N ASP A 312 10.45 -17.97 13.05
CA ASP A 312 9.64 -18.94 12.31
C ASP A 312 8.36 -18.25 11.78
N VAL A 313 8.39 -17.86 10.51
CA VAL A 313 7.25 -17.21 9.87
C VAL A 313 6.07 -18.17 9.66
N ASP A 314 6.29 -19.48 9.62
CA ASP A 314 5.24 -20.45 9.28
C ASP A 314 4.14 -20.54 10.36
N VAL A 315 4.43 -20.06 11.58
CA VAL A 315 3.41 -19.81 12.62
C VAL A 315 2.27 -18.95 12.09
N ALA A 316 2.57 -17.96 11.23
CA ALA A 316 1.54 -17.08 10.65
C ALA A 316 0.57 -17.84 9.74
N ALA A 317 1.04 -18.80 8.94
CA ALA A 317 0.15 -19.60 8.10
C ALA A 317 -0.73 -20.53 8.94
N ARG A 318 -0.17 -21.14 10.00
CA ARG A 318 -0.93 -21.98 10.94
C ARG A 318 -2.02 -21.19 11.67
N ALA A 319 -1.75 -19.93 12.03
CA ALA A 319 -2.73 -19.06 12.69
C ALA A 319 -3.84 -18.54 11.75
N LEU A 320 -3.65 -18.60 10.43
CA LEU A 320 -4.59 -18.13 9.41
C LEU A 320 -5.34 -19.25 8.68
N ALA A 321 -5.02 -20.52 9.00
CA ALA A 321 -5.69 -21.71 8.50
C ALA A 321 -7.09 -21.83 9.12
#